data_AF-A0ABD6F1U1-F1
#
_entry.id   AF-A0ABD6F1U1-F1
#
_cell.length_a   1.000
_cell.length_b   1.000
_cell.length_c   1.000
_cell.angle_alpha   90.00
_cell.angle_beta   90.00
_cell.angle_gamma   90.00
#
_symmetry.space_group_name_H-M   'P 1'
#
loop_
_entity.id
_entity.type
_entity.pdbx_description
1 polymer ?
#
loop_
_entity_poly.entity_id
_entity_poly.type
_entity_poly.pdbx_seq_one_letter_code
_entity_poly.pdbx_strand_id
1 'polypeptide(L)'
;MSFGVECPVHITFNSSVLTASELISISQNTPVLTLSFENEFRESVVIRFQRNFDVLPQDGRKMIPEVCVPGTACQWKGFSSDESSALSTCSMLELGGLLTINGQRYILATKPNQSFILSPQSSNNCRWISNKWRKRREIDHIRVHSAEYYSKYLDGKRRYVELALVADSSVFVKYGKNVSAVHERLATIANYVDSVSFFLEVSN
;
A
#
# COMPACT_ATOMS: atom_id res chain seq x y z
N MET A 1 -8.51 19.14 8.84
CA MET A 1 -7.33 19.00 7.98
C MET A 1 -6.11 19.05 8.88
N SER A 2 -5.52 17.92 9.28
CA SER A 2 -4.21 17.95 9.92
C SER A 2 -3.18 18.17 8.81
N PHE A 3 -2.42 19.26 8.90
CA PHE A 3 -1.22 19.42 8.07
C PHE A 3 -0.20 18.38 8.54
N GLY A 4 -0.29 17.18 7.97
CA GLY A 4 0.70 16.14 8.18
C GLY A 4 2.03 16.59 7.58
N VAL A 5 3.13 16.18 8.20
CA VAL A 5 4.47 16.47 7.67
C VAL A 5 4.61 15.80 6.30
N GLU A 6 5.03 16.55 5.30
CA GLU A 6 5.34 16.02 3.97
C GLU A 6 6.85 15.75 3.89
N CYS A 7 7.21 14.50 3.64
CA CYS A 7 8.60 14.06 3.56
C CYS A 7 8.95 13.79 2.10
N PRO A 8 9.78 14.61 1.44
CA PRO A 8 10.27 14.32 0.11
C PRO A 8 10.96 12.95 0.07
N VAL A 9 10.68 12.17 -0.97
CA VAL A 9 11.31 10.87 -1.17
C VAL A 9 11.75 10.73 -2.63
N HIS A 10 12.94 10.18 -2.81
CA HIS A 10 13.44 9.76 -4.12
C HIS A 10 13.18 8.27 -4.27
N ILE A 11 12.52 7.89 -5.37
CA ILE A 11 12.30 6.50 -5.74
C ILE A 11 13.28 6.16 -6.84
N THR A 12 13.98 5.04 -6.70
CA THR A 12 14.95 4.57 -7.68
C THR A 12 14.64 3.14 -8.11
N PHE A 13 14.90 2.87 -9.38
CA PHE A 13 14.83 1.54 -9.99
C PHE A 13 16.06 1.36 -10.87
N ASN A 14 16.80 0.26 -10.66
CA ASN A 14 18.08 0.02 -11.35
C ASN A 14 19.02 1.24 -11.34
N SER A 15 19.17 1.87 -10.17
CA SER A 15 20.03 3.04 -9.94
C SER A 15 19.63 4.33 -10.67
N SER A 16 18.46 4.36 -11.32
CA SER A 16 17.90 5.57 -11.93
C SER A 16 16.79 6.13 -11.05
N VAL A 17 16.82 7.45 -10.80
CA VAL A 17 15.74 8.16 -10.08
C VAL A 17 14.53 8.22 -10.99
N LEU A 18 13.38 7.82 -10.48
CA LEU A 18 12.14 7.77 -11.21
C LEU A 18 11.29 9.00 -10.94
N THR A 19 10.59 9.45 -11.97
CA THR A 19 9.40 10.28 -11.89
C THR A 19 8.15 9.41 -11.78
N ALA A 20 7.02 10.02 -11.44
CA ALA A 20 5.72 9.38 -11.41
C ALA A 20 5.33 8.67 -12.71
N SER A 21 5.55 9.32 -13.86
CA SER A 21 5.21 8.76 -15.17
C SER A 21 6.10 7.58 -15.55
N GLU A 22 7.40 7.66 -15.25
CA GLU A 22 8.34 6.57 -15.46
C GLU A 22 8.01 5.36 -14.59
N LEU A 23 7.65 5.57 -13.33
CA LEU A 23 7.23 4.50 -12.42
C LEU A 23 6.01 3.73 -12.97
N ILE A 24 5.00 4.45 -13.47
CA ILE A 24 3.83 3.85 -14.12
C ILE A 24 4.26 3.03 -15.34
N SER A 25 5.06 3.62 -16.24
CA SER A 25 5.52 2.96 -17.46
C SER A 25 6.33 1.68 -17.18
N ILE A 26 7.26 1.72 -16.22
CA ILE A 26 8.07 0.56 -15.81
C ILE A 26 7.18 -0.53 -15.20
N SER A 27 6.21 -0.13 -14.36
CA SER A 27 5.32 -1.08 -13.69
C SER A 27 4.51 -1.93 -14.68
N GLN A 28 4.07 -1.35 -15.80
CA GLN A 28 3.31 -2.06 -16.82
C GLN A 28 4.14 -3.17 -17.50
N ASN A 29 5.46 -2.96 -17.61
CA ASN A 29 6.37 -3.83 -18.37
C ASN A 29 7.19 -4.79 -17.50
N THR A 30 7.05 -4.75 -16.18
CA THR A 30 7.83 -5.57 -15.25
C THR A 30 6.93 -6.47 -14.38
N PRO A 31 7.26 -7.76 -14.17
CA PRO A 31 6.45 -8.64 -13.32
C PRO A 31 6.72 -8.43 -11.82
N VAL A 32 7.90 -7.92 -11.48
CA VAL A 32 8.36 -7.65 -10.12
C VAL A 32 9.02 -6.28 -10.14
N LEU A 33 8.67 -5.45 -9.17
CA LEU A 33 9.13 -4.07 -9.08
C LEU A 33 9.92 -3.90 -7.77
N THR A 34 11.25 -3.89 -7.87
CA THR A 34 12.12 -3.66 -6.70
C THR A 34 12.50 -2.18 -6.66
N LEU A 35 11.87 -1.44 -5.75
CA LEU A 35 12.07 0.00 -5.61
C LEU A 35 12.95 0.29 -4.40
N SER A 36 13.91 1.20 -4.57
CA SER A 36 14.67 1.78 -3.48
C SER A 36 14.15 3.19 -3.20
N PHE A 37 13.73 3.42 -1.96
CA PHE A 37 13.25 4.70 -1.47
C PHE A 37 14.39 5.34 -0.68
N GLU A 38 14.63 6.63 -0.89
CA GLU A 38 15.62 7.41 -0.15
C GLU A 38 15.01 8.74 0.31
N ASN A 39 15.19 9.09 1.58
CA ASN A 39 14.71 10.38 2.13
C ASN A 39 15.81 11.45 2.15
N GLU A 40 15.45 12.65 2.60
CA GLU A 40 16.36 13.79 2.77
C GLU A 40 17.53 13.54 3.74
N PHE A 41 17.43 12.53 4.61
CA PHE A 41 18.47 12.13 5.56
C PHE A 41 19.41 11.05 5.01
N ARG A 42 19.30 10.69 3.72
CA ARG A 42 20.03 9.59 3.07
C ARG A 42 19.77 8.22 3.71
N GLU A 43 18.65 8.10 4.40
CA GLU A 43 18.17 6.80 4.86
C GLU A 43 17.50 6.14 3.66
N SER A 44 17.81 4.86 3.42
CA SER A 44 17.28 4.12 2.29
C SER A 44 16.59 2.83 2.73
N VAL A 45 15.53 2.45 2.02
CA VAL A 45 14.85 1.17 2.19
C VAL A 45 14.53 0.59 0.81
N VAL A 46 14.72 -0.71 0.65
CA VAL A 46 14.40 -1.42 -0.58
C VAL A 46 13.16 -2.26 -0.32
N ILE A 47 12.13 -2.06 -1.13
CA ILE A 47 10.89 -2.83 -1.06
C ILE A 47 10.70 -3.55 -2.38
N ARG A 48 10.50 -4.87 -2.30
CA ARG A 48 10.21 -5.71 -3.45
C ARG A 48 8.70 -5.86 -3.59
N PHE A 49 8.16 -5.35 -4.69
CA PHE A 49 6.74 -5.43 -5.02
C PHE A 49 6.46 -6.55 -6.03
N GLN A 50 5.41 -7.32 -5.75
CA GLN A 50 4.83 -8.30 -6.66
C GLN A 50 3.43 -7.83 -7.06
N ARG A 51 3.05 -8.06 -8.32
CA ARG A 51 1.69 -7.72 -8.75
C ARG A 51 0.68 -8.55 -7.98
N ASN A 52 -0.39 -7.90 -7.55
CA ASN A 52 -1.52 -8.57 -6.94
C ASN A 52 -2.35 -9.18 -8.08
N PHE A 53 -2.12 -10.46 -8.39
CA PHE A 53 -2.90 -11.20 -9.39
C PHE A 53 -4.15 -11.86 -8.79
N ASP A 54 -4.37 -11.74 -7.48
CA ASP A 54 -5.30 -12.60 -6.73
C ASP A 54 -6.77 -12.19 -6.80
N VAL A 55 -7.17 -11.30 -7.72
CA VAL A 55 -8.60 -11.15 -8.08
C VAL A 55 -8.94 -12.18 -9.17
N LEU A 56 -8.74 -13.46 -8.85
CA LEU A 56 -9.30 -14.56 -9.62
C LEU A 56 -10.67 -14.90 -9.02
N PRO A 57 -11.77 -14.84 -9.79
CA PRO A 57 -13.04 -15.34 -9.30
C PRO A 57 -12.93 -16.85 -9.07
N GLN A 58 -13.38 -17.30 -7.90
CA GLN A 58 -13.37 -18.69 -7.45
C GLN A 58 -14.28 -19.64 -8.24
N ASP A 59 -14.88 -19.21 -9.34
CA ASP A 59 -15.78 -20.07 -10.10
C ASP A 59 -14.99 -20.76 -11.21
N GLY A 60 -14.82 -22.08 -11.11
CA GLY A 60 -14.10 -22.95 -12.05
C GLY A 60 -14.69 -23.00 -13.46
N ARG A 61 -15.48 -22.00 -13.85
CA ARG A 61 -15.87 -21.72 -15.22
C ARG A 61 -14.71 -20.99 -15.87
N LYS A 62 -14.08 -21.64 -16.85
CA LYS A 62 -13.24 -20.97 -17.85
C LYS A 62 -14.06 -19.82 -18.45
N MET A 63 -13.89 -18.61 -17.92
CA MET A 63 -14.31 -17.43 -18.66
C MET A 63 -13.43 -17.37 -19.90
N ILE A 64 -14.12 -17.25 -21.03
CA ILE A 64 -13.55 -16.85 -22.31
C ILE A 64 -12.68 -15.61 -22.03
N PRO A 65 -11.45 -15.50 -22.58
CA PRO A 65 -10.49 -14.43 -22.24
C PRO A 65 -10.92 -13.01 -22.59
N GLU A 66 -12.18 -12.78 -22.98
CA GLU A 66 -12.69 -11.50 -23.48
C GLU A 66 -13.15 -10.54 -22.38
N VAL A 67 -13.18 -10.96 -21.10
CA VAL A 67 -13.48 -10.06 -19.96
C VAL A 67 -12.46 -10.21 -18.82
N CYS A 68 -11.22 -10.54 -19.14
CA CYS A 68 -10.11 -9.92 -18.42
C CYS A 68 -9.82 -8.62 -19.17
N VAL A 69 -10.19 -7.46 -18.62
CA VAL A 69 -9.79 -6.19 -19.25
C VAL A 69 -8.25 -6.20 -19.34
N PRO A 70 -7.66 -6.26 -20.54
CA PRO A 70 -6.21 -6.25 -20.69
C PRO A 70 -5.74 -4.86 -20.24
N GLY A 71 -5.16 -4.76 -19.04
CA GLY A 71 -4.70 -3.48 -18.49
C GLY A 71 -4.70 -3.32 -16.96
N THR A 72 -5.13 -4.30 -16.18
CA THR A 72 -5.56 -4.07 -14.77
C THR A 72 -4.62 -4.57 -13.67
N ALA A 73 -3.48 -5.19 -13.98
CA ALA A 73 -2.51 -5.61 -12.95
C ALA A 73 -1.55 -4.45 -12.58
N CYS A 74 -2.12 -3.35 -12.06
CA CYS A 74 -1.41 -2.15 -11.62
C CYS A 74 -1.41 -1.99 -10.09
N GLN A 75 -1.95 -2.97 -9.38
CA GLN A 75 -1.91 -3.09 -7.93
C GLN A 75 -0.76 -4.00 -7.51
N TRP A 76 -0.03 -3.58 -6.49
CA TRP A 76 1.20 -4.22 -6.07
C TRP A 76 1.20 -4.44 -4.56
N LYS A 77 1.76 -5.58 -4.17
CA LYS A 77 2.02 -5.96 -2.78
C LYS A 77 3.52 -5.98 -2.55
N GLY A 78 3.97 -5.17 -1.60
CA GLY A 78 5.37 -5.00 -1.22
C GLY A 78 5.71 -5.84 0.00
N PHE A 79 6.87 -6.49 -0.04
CA PHE A 79 7.40 -7.29 1.06
C PHE A 79 8.78 -6.78 1.47
N SER A 80 8.96 -6.51 2.76
CA SER A 80 10.26 -6.17 3.36
C SER A 80 10.32 -6.70 4.79
N SER A 81 11.18 -7.68 5.08
CA SER A 81 11.56 -8.08 6.46
C SER A 81 10.38 -8.14 7.46
N ASP A 82 9.30 -8.85 7.09
CA ASP A 82 8.03 -9.02 7.83
C ASP A 82 7.04 -7.84 7.81
N GLU A 83 7.32 -6.81 7.01
CA GLU A 83 6.45 -5.67 6.77
C GLU A 83 5.74 -5.80 5.41
N SER A 84 4.44 -5.51 5.43
CA SER A 84 3.58 -5.47 4.24
C SER A 84 3.38 -4.02 3.80
N SER A 85 3.51 -3.81 2.50
CA SER A 85 3.25 -2.53 1.84
C SER A 85 2.34 -2.75 0.64
N ALA A 86 1.69 -1.70 0.17
CA ALA A 86 0.90 -1.72 -1.05
C ALA A 86 1.20 -0.50 -1.91
N LEU A 87 1.15 -0.67 -3.22
CA LEU A 87 1.40 0.37 -4.20
C LEU A 87 0.38 0.23 -5.34
N SER A 88 -0.21 1.34 -5.76
CA SER A 88 -1.02 1.44 -6.97
C SER A 88 -0.25 2.26 -8.00
N THR A 89 -0.12 1.73 -9.21
CA THR A 89 0.52 2.41 -10.36
C THR A 89 -0.42 2.54 -11.56
N CYS A 90 -1.73 2.50 -11.31
CA CYS A 90 -2.75 2.43 -12.37
C CYS A 90 -2.79 3.69 -13.25
N SER A 91 -2.72 4.86 -12.63
CA SER A 91 -2.74 6.14 -13.33
C SER A 91 -2.07 7.21 -12.49
N MET A 92 -1.79 8.38 -13.07
CA MET A 92 -1.25 9.52 -12.32
C MET A 92 -2.15 9.97 -11.15
N LEU A 93 -3.48 9.79 -11.27
CA LEU A 93 -4.44 10.16 -10.22
C LEU A 93 -4.51 9.13 -9.09
N GLU A 94 -4.18 7.87 -9.41
CA GLU A 94 -4.21 6.77 -8.45
C GLU A 94 -2.82 6.35 -7.95
N LEU A 95 -1.77 6.96 -8.49
CA LEU A 95 -0.40 6.68 -8.12
C LEU A 95 -0.17 7.05 -6.66
N GLY A 96 0.02 6.02 -5.86
CA GLY A 96 0.22 6.15 -4.43
C GLY A 96 0.38 4.79 -3.78
N GLY A 97 0.57 4.79 -2.48
CA GLY A 97 0.79 3.55 -1.75
C GLY A 97 0.70 3.71 -0.25
N LEU A 98 0.63 2.58 0.41
CA LEU A 98 0.78 2.47 1.86
C LEU A 98 2.07 1.70 2.13
N LEU A 99 3.08 2.39 2.64
CA LEU A 99 4.38 1.80 2.94
C LEU A 99 4.52 1.60 4.44
N THR A 100 5.06 0.44 4.80
CA THR A 100 5.52 0.18 6.16
C THR A 100 7.04 0.19 6.13
N ILE A 101 7.65 1.04 6.96
CA ILE A 101 9.11 1.18 7.07
C ILE A 101 9.44 1.23 8.56
N ASN A 102 10.16 0.22 9.07
CA ASN A 102 10.60 0.13 10.47
C ASN A 102 9.44 0.27 11.48
N GLY A 103 8.30 -0.35 11.19
CA GLY A 103 7.08 -0.38 12.00
C GLY A 103 6.23 0.90 11.90
N GLN A 104 6.65 1.89 11.12
CA GLN A 104 5.87 3.11 10.89
C GLN A 104 5.19 3.07 9.52
N ARG A 105 3.97 3.63 9.47
CA ARG A 105 3.17 3.70 8.24
C ARG A 105 3.32 5.06 7.56
N TYR A 106 3.47 5.01 6.25
CA TYR A 106 3.60 6.18 5.40
C TYR A 106 2.63 6.07 4.22
N ILE A 107 1.95 7.17 3.92
CA ILE A 107 1.19 7.30 2.67
C ILE A 107 2.14 7.84 1.62
N LEU A 108 2.33 7.09 0.55
CA LEU A 108 3.00 7.57 -0.65
C LEU A 108 2.00 8.33 -1.51
N ALA A 109 2.37 9.55 -1.88
CA ALA A 109 1.60 10.39 -2.80
C ALA A 109 2.53 11.07 -3.81
N THR A 110 1.92 11.55 -4.88
CA THR A 110 2.60 12.21 -5.99
C THR A 110 2.20 13.69 -6.04
N LYS A 111 3.19 14.57 -6.20
CA LYS A 111 2.99 16.00 -6.40
C LYS A 111 2.75 16.34 -7.89
N PRO A 112 2.16 17.51 -8.22
CA PRO A 112 1.93 17.92 -9.61
C PRO A 112 3.21 17.97 -10.47
N ASN A 113 4.36 18.20 -9.85
CA ASN A 113 5.68 18.17 -10.48
C ASN A 113 6.24 16.74 -10.69
N GLN A 114 5.42 15.70 -10.50
CA GLN A 114 5.79 14.27 -10.59
C GLN A 114 6.80 13.76 -9.56
N SER A 115 7.12 14.57 -8.55
CA SER A 115 7.92 14.13 -7.40
C SER A 115 7.06 13.38 -6.38
N PHE A 116 7.71 12.59 -5.53
CA PHE A 116 7.06 11.77 -4.52
C PHE A 116 7.20 12.37 -3.13
N ILE A 117 6.17 12.16 -2.31
CA ILE A 117 6.18 12.45 -0.88
C ILE A 117 5.69 11.25 -0.08
N LEU A 118 6.24 11.11 1.11
CA LEU A 118 5.72 10.25 2.17
C LEU A 118 5.10 11.11 3.27
N SER A 119 3.90 10.73 3.68
CA SER A 119 3.23 11.33 4.84
C SER A 119 3.16 10.30 5.98
N PRO A 120 3.93 10.46 7.06
CA PRO A 120 3.85 9.58 8.22
C PRO A 120 2.46 9.62 8.86
N GLN A 121 1.98 8.45 9.29
CA GLN A 121 0.64 8.32 9.91
C GLN A 121 0.68 8.33 11.45
N SER A 122 1.84 8.03 12.03
CA SER A 122 2.02 7.87 13.48
C SER A 122 3.14 8.75 14.06
N SER A 123 3.78 9.58 13.23
CA SER A 123 4.88 10.45 13.63
C SER A 123 4.82 11.78 12.87
N ASN A 124 5.50 12.80 13.39
CA ASN A 124 5.60 14.12 12.79
C ASN A 124 7.02 14.39 12.26
N ASN A 125 7.73 13.35 11.78
CA ASN A 125 9.07 13.53 11.24
C ASN A 125 9.33 12.59 10.07
N CYS A 126 10.34 12.94 9.29
CA CYS A 126 10.72 12.25 8.06
C CYS A 126 11.84 11.23 8.25
N ARG A 127 12.27 10.98 9.49
CA ARG A 127 13.31 9.99 9.79
C ARG A 127 12.71 8.61 9.88
N TRP A 128 13.30 7.69 9.14
CA TRP A 128 13.03 6.26 9.13
C TRP A 128 13.87 5.52 10.15
N ILE A 129 14.99 6.09 10.61
CA ILE A 129 15.72 5.55 11.76
C ILE A 129 14.79 5.64 12.98
N SER A 130 14.09 4.55 13.26
CA SER A 130 13.66 4.31 14.62
C SER A 130 14.93 4.19 15.45
N ASN A 131 15.00 4.92 16.55
CA ASN A 131 15.88 4.51 17.62
C ASN A 131 15.49 3.05 17.92
N LYS A 132 16.24 2.07 17.42
CA LYS A 132 16.14 0.66 17.89
C LYS A 132 16.30 0.58 19.42
N TRP A 133 16.79 1.66 20.04
CA TRP A 133 16.88 1.95 21.47
C TRP A 133 15.58 2.42 22.15
N ARG A 134 14.49 2.59 21.41
CA ARG A 134 13.13 2.41 21.94
C ARG A 134 12.57 1.08 21.43
N LYS A 135 13.33 -0.01 21.60
CA LYS A 135 12.71 -1.20 22.19
C LYS A 135 11.87 -0.66 23.35
N ARG A 136 10.55 -0.78 23.24
CA ARG A 136 9.64 -0.60 24.37
C ARG A 136 10.32 -1.17 25.62
N ARG A 137 10.84 -0.29 26.47
CA ARG A 137 10.45 -0.30 27.87
C ARG A 137 9.07 0.38 27.95
N GLU A 138 8.12 -0.10 27.16
CA GLU A 138 6.72 -0.09 27.58
C GLU A 138 6.58 -1.51 28.12
N ILE A 139 6.81 -1.67 29.42
CA ILE A 139 5.70 -1.69 30.36
C ILE A 139 4.67 -2.70 29.84
N ASP A 140 4.60 -3.78 30.57
CA ASP A 140 3.61 -4.85 30.68
C ASP A 140 2.12 -4.48 30.44
N HIS A 141 1.79 -3.23 30.05
CA HIS A 141 0.44 -2.68 30.09
C HIS A 141 0.04 -1.75 28.93
N ILE A 142 0.69 -1.80 27.76
CA ILE A 142 -0.03 -1.31 26.56
C ILE A 142 -0.86 -2.44 26.02
N ARG A 143 -1.97 -2.62 26.74
CA ARG A 143 -3.23 -3.08 26.20
C ARG A 143 -3.43 -2.32 24.89
N VAL A 144 -3.11 -2.97 23.77
CA VAL A 144 -3.96 -2.83 22.59
C VAL A 144 -5.37 -2.83 23.17
N HIS A 145 -6.16 -1.78 22.97
CA HIS A 145 -7.59 -1.83 23.28
C HIS A 145 -8.30 -2.81 22.32
N SER A 146 -7.67 -3.96 22.03
CA SER A 146 -8.37 -5.16 21.69
C SER A 146 -9.11 -5.52 22.96
N ALA A 147 -10.40 -5.23 22.96
CA ALA A 147 -11.30 -5.75 23.97
C ALA A 147 -10.98 -7.24 24.20
N GLU A 148 -10.99 -7.65 25.47
CA GLU A 148 -10.45 -8.94 25.94
C GLU A 148 -10.98 -10.15 25.14
N TYR A 149 -12.16 -10.03 24.51
CA TYR A 149 -12.73 -11.02 23.61
C TYR A 149 -11.87 -11.34 22.37
N TYR A 150 -11.04 -10.42 21.87
CA TYR A 150 -10.19 -10.65 20.69
C TYR A 150 -9.08 -11.67 20.95
N SER A 151 -8.60 -11.78 22.18
CA SER A 151 -7.53 -12.73 22.55
C SER A 151 -7.91 -14.18 22.23
N LYS A 152 -9.20 -14.52 22.31
CA LYS A 152 -9.74 -15.85 21.96
C LYS A 152 -9.70 -16.16 20.47
N TYR A 153 -9.53 -15.13 19.63
CA TYR A 153 -9.51 -15.25 18.17
C TYR A 153 -8.11 -15.02 17.58
N LEU A 154 -7.12 -14.66 18.40
CA LEU A 154 -5.70 -14.66 18.04
C LEU A 154 -5.10 -16.06 18.21
N ASP A 155 -5.75 -17.06 17.60
CA ASP A 155 -5.42 -18.48 17.73
C ASP A 155 -4.49 -19.01 16.61
N GLY A 156 -3.84 -18.11 15.87
CA GLY A 156 -2.99 -18.45 14.73
C GLY A 156 -3.72 -19.04 13.52
N LYS A 157 -5.06 -19.10 13.53
CA LYS A 157 -5.84 -19.58 12.39
C LYS A 157 -6.05 -18.49 11.36
N ARG A 158 -5.83 -18.83 10.09
CA ARG A 158 -6.19 -17.99 8.96
C ARG A 158 -7.70 -17.79 8.91
N ARG A 159 -8.12 -16.54 8.72
CA ARG A 159 -9.51 -16.14 8.56
C ARG A 159 -9.62 -15.28 7.32
N TYR A 160 -10.71 -15.46 6.60
CA TYR A 160 -11.01 -14.71 5.39
C TYR A 160 -12.11 -13.69 5.68
N VAL A 161 -11.99 -12.49 5.12
CA VAL A 161 -12.99 -11.43 5.20
C VAL A 161 -13.53 -11.20 3.80
N GLU A 162 -14.82 -11.42 3.60
CA GLU A 162 -15.52 -11.01 2.39
C GLU A 162 -15.91 -9.54 2.53
N LEU A 163 -15.33 -8.68 1.68
CA LEU A 163 -15.55 -7.23 1.73
C LEU A 163 -16.34 -6.78 0.50
N ALA A 164 -17.49 -6.13 0.73
CA ALA A 164 -18.24 -5.43 -0.30
C ALA A 164 -18.01 -3.92 -0.17
N LEU A 165 -17.45 -3.30 -1.21
CA LEU A 165 -17.28 -1.86 -1.30
C LEU A 165 -18.34 -1.26 -2.22
N VAL A 166 -19.07 -0.26 -1.72
CA VAL A 166 -20.11 0.44 -2.48
C VAL A 166 -19.74 1.91 -2.60
N ALA A 167 -19.67 2.42 -3.83
CA ALA A 167 -19.50 3.83 -4.12
C ALA A 167 -20.87 4.49 -4.30
N ASP A 168 -21.08 5.61 -3.62
CA ASP A 168 -22.31 6.39 -3.78
C ASP A 168 -22.26 7.29 -5.03
N SER A 169 -23.36 7.99 -5.30
CA SER A 169 -23.46 8.91 -6.44
C SER A 169 -22.42 10.04 -6.37
N SER A 170 -22.07 10.51 -5.18
CA SER A 170 -21.10 11.59 -5.01
C SER A 170 -19.70 11.18 -5.47
N VAL A 171 -19.27 9.96 -5.13
CA VAL A 171 -18.02 9.37 -5.64
C VAL A 171 -18.09 9.22 -7.16
N PHE A 172 -19.17 8.69 -7.71
CA PHE A 172 -19.30 8.54 -9.16
C PHE A 172 -19.16 9.87 -9.92
N VAL A 173 -19.81 10.94 -9.42
CA VAL A 173 -19.69 12.27 -10.00
C VAL A 173 -18.26 12.83 -9.85
N LYS A 174 -17.62 12.63 -8.69
CA LYS A 174 -16.24 13.07 -8.45
C LYS A 174 -15.25 12.49 -9.45
N TYR A 175 -15.45 11.23 -9.86
CA TYR A 175 -14.63 10.55 -10.87
C TYR A 175 -15.16 10.75 -12.30
N GLY A 176 -15.85 11.87 -12.55
CA GLY A 176 -16.29 12.25 -13.89
C GLY A 176 -17.33 11.31 -14.50
N LYS A 177 -18.12 10.62 -13.66
CA LYS A 177 -19.09 9.60 -14.09
C LYS A 177 -18.45 8.45 -14.87
N ASN A 178 -17.19 8.14 -14.57
CA ASN A 178 -16.45 7.05 -15.19
C ASN A 178 -16.46 5.82 -14.28
N VAL A 179 -17.13 4.74 -14.73
CA VAL A 179 -17.25 3.49 -13.98
C VAL A 179 -15.88 2.83 -13.77
N SER A 180 -15.02 2.84 -14.78
CA SER A 180 -13.68 2.23 -14.70
C SER A 180 -12.82 2.93 -13.65
N ALA A 181 -12.83 4.27 -13.62
CA ALA A 181 -12.08 5.03 -12.63
C ALA A 181 -12.58 4.81 -11.19
N VAL A 182 -13.91 4.66 -11.00
CA VAL A 182 -14.46 4.29 -9.69
C VAL A 182 -14.04 2.88 -9.30
N HIS A 183 -14.07 1.93 -10.24
CA HIS A 183 -13.67 0.56 -9.98
C HIS A 183 -12.18 0.45 -9.61
N GLU A 184 -11.29 1.11 -10.34
CA GLU A 184 -9.85 1.19 -10.04
C GLU A 184 -9.61 1.77 -8.64
N ARG A 185 -10.38 2.79 -8.26
CA ARG A 185 -10.31 3.37 -6.92
C ARG A 185 -10.69 2.38 -5.83
N LEU A 186 -11.79 1.64 -6.03
CA LEU A 186 -12.25 0.63 -5.06
C LEU A 186 -11.26 -0.53 -4.97
N ALA A 187 -10.68 -0.96 -6.09
CA ALA A 187 -9.64 -1.98 -6.13
C ALA A 187 -8.37 -1.52 -5.37
N THR A 188 -7.97 -0.26 -5.52
CA THR A 188 -6.86 0.34 -4.76
C THR A 188 -7.13 0.30 -3.26
N ILE A 189 -8.35 0.65 -2.82
CA ILE A 189 -8.73 0.58 -1.41
C ILE A 189 -8.69 -0.86 -0.89
N ALA A 190 -9.22 -1.81 -1.65
CA ALA A 190 -9.18 -3.22 -1.28
C ALA A 190 -7.74 -3.73 -1.13
N ASN A 191 -6.84 -3.34 -2.04
CA ASN A 191 -5.41 -3.68 -1.96
C ASN A 191 -4.76 -3.10 -0.68
N TYR A 192 -5.12 -1.88 -0.29
CA TYR A 192 -4.64 -1.29 0.97
C TYR A 192 -5.19 -2.04 2.20
N VAL A 193 -6.45 -2.44 2.20
CA VAL A 193 -7.05 -3.23 3.28
C VAL A 193 -6.36 -4.60 3.40
N ASP A 194 -6.07 -5.27 2.28
CA ASP A 194 -5.33 -6.54 2.28
C ASP A 194 -3.92 -6.36 2.90
N SER A 195 -3.22 -5.29 2.51
CA SER A 195 -1.88 -5.01 3.03
C SER A 195 -1.85 -4.82 4.55
N VAL A 196 -2.90 -4.22 5.12
CA VAL A 196 -3.05 -4.03 6.57
C VAL A 196 -3.46 -5.34 7.25
N SER A 197 -4.32 -6.14 6.61
CA SER A 197 -4.87 -7.37 7.18
C SER A 197 -3.82 -8.47 7.35
N PHE A 198 -2.81 -8.53 6.48
CA PHE A 198 -1.65 -9.42 6.64
C PHE A 198 -0.97 -9.29 8.02
N PHE A 199 -0.98 -8.09 8.62
CA PHE A 199 -0.40 -7.88 9.95
C PHE A 199 -1.15 -8.62 11.07
N LEU A 200 -2.45 -8.87 10.91
CA LEU A 200 -3.23 -9.65 11.87
C LEU A 200 -2.82 -11.14 11.87
N GLU A 201 -2.22 -11.63 10.78
CA GLU A 201 -1.72 -13.00 10.69
C GLU A 201 -0.33 -13.20 11.34
N VAL A 202 0.50 -12.14 11.40
CA VAL A 202 1.93 -12.23 11.82
C VAL A 202 2.14 -11.92 13.31
N SER A 203 1.12 -11.49 14.06
CA SER A 203 1.26 -11.10 15.47
C SER A 203 1.32 -12.28 16.48
N ASN A 204 1.89 -13.43 16.10
CA ASN A 204 2.06 -14.62 16.96
C ASN A 204 3.50 -14.80 17.42
#